data_AF-A0AA38ZQK5-F1
#
_entry.id   AF-A0AA38ZQK5-F1
#
_cell.length_a   1.000
_cell.length_b   1.000
_cell.length_c   1.000
_cell.angle_alpha   90.00
_cell.angle_beta   90.00
_cell.angle_gamma   90.00
#
_symmetry.space_group_name_H-M   'P 1'
#
loop_
_entity.id
_entity.type
_entity.pdbx_description
1 polymer ?
#
loop_
_entity_poly.entity_id
_entity_poly.type
_entity_poly.pdbx_seq_one_letter_code
_entity_poly.pdbx_strand_id
1 'polypeptide(L)'
;MDSKMEEKDFLACCGSKKFAEEMTSSGPFANLDHAIDVARDIWFNKVDVNGWLEAFAAHPQIGQNPSAKHPSDTSAQLSSLSLYLYISPCKSMFHGC
;
A
#
# COMPACT_ATOMS: atom_id res chain seq x y z
N MET A 1 -3.61 14.90 16.74
CA MET A 1 -3.79 15.31 15.33
C MET A 1 -4.70 14.27 14.69
N ASP A 2 -6.01 14.54 14.64
CA ASP A 2 -6.97 13.69 13.95
C ASP A 2 -7.07 14.13 12.49
N SER A 3 -6.01 13.88 11.72
CA SER A 3 -6.07 14.06 10.27
C SER A 3 -6.79 12.86 9.69
N LYS A 4 -8.06 13.04 9.34
CA LYS A 4 -8.84 12.05 8.59
C LYS A 4 -8.18 11.82 7.24
N MET A 5 -7.71 10.60 6.99
CA MET A 5 -7.24 10.20 5.66
C MET A 5 -8.45 9.95 4.73
N GLU A 6 -8.34 10.42 3.51
CA GLU A 6 -9.34 10.23 2.46
C GLU A 6 -8.84 9.22 1.41
N GLU A 7 -9.75 8.72 0.58
CA GLU A 7 -9.44 7.74 -0.46
C GLU A 7 -8.28 8.16 -1.36
N LYS A 8 -8.19 9.45 -1.71
CA LYS A 8 -7.10 9.98 -2.52
C LYS A 8 -5.72 9.85 -1.85
N ASP A 9 -5.68 9.91 -0.52
CA ASP A 9 -4.43 9.79 0.24
C ASP A 9 -3.95 8.34 0.23
N PHE A 10 -4.87 7.38 0.37
CA PHE A 10 -4.56 5.96 0.23
C PHE A 10 -4.20 5.57 -1.20
N LEU A 11 -4.88 6.14 -2.19
CA LEU A 11 -4.60 5.91 -3.61
C LEU A 11 -3.22 6.44 -4.02
N ALA A 12 -2.77 7.55 -3.43
CA ALA A 12 -1.41 8.07 -3.63
C ALA A 12 -0.34 7.15 -3.03
N CYS A 13 -0.67 6.37 -1.99
CA CYS A 13 0.22 5.39 -1.37
C CYS A 13 0.22 4.04 -2.11
N CYS A 14 -0.93 3.63 -2.66
CA CYS A 14 -1.11 2.37 -3.37
C CYS A 14 -2.05 2.59 -4.57
N GLY A 15 -1.61 2.26 -5.78
CA GLY A 15 -2.40 2.49 -7.00
C GLY A 15 -3.67 1.63 -7.15
N SER A 16 -4.00 0.78 -6.17
CA SER A 16 -5.23 -0.02 -6.15
C SER A 16 -6.41 0.82 -5.63
N LYS A 17 -7.43 1.02 -6.47
CA LYS A 17 -8.66 1.71 -6.04
C LYS A 17 -9.38 0.94 -4.95
N LYS A 18 -9.48 -0.39 -5.12
CA LYS A 18 -10.11 -1.28 -4.14
C LYS A 18 -9.46 -1.18 -2.76
N PHE A 19 -8.12 -1.14 -2.71
CA PHE A 19 -7.40 -0.94 -1.45
C PHE A 19 -7.74 0.41 -0.81
N ALA A 20 -7.73 1.49 -1.59
CA ALA A 20 -8.01 2.84 -1.10
C ALA A 20 -9.44 3.00 -0.56
N GLU A 21 -10.43 2.45 -1.26
CA GLU A 21 -11.84 2.43 -0.84
C GLU A 21 -12.03 1.66 0.49
N GLU A 22 -11.43 0.48 0.62
CA GLU A 22 -11.51 -0.35 1.83
C GLU A 22 -10.81 0.31 3.03
N MET A 23 -9.64 0.93 2.81
CA MET A 23 -8.92 1.66 3.86
C MET A 23 -9.70 2.88 4.36
N THR A 24 -10.31 3.64 3.43
CA THR A 24 -11.14 4.79 3.77
C THR A 24 -12.37 4.36 4.56
N SER A 25 -12.97 3.24 4.19
CA SER A 25 -14.15 2.67 4.85
C SER A 25 -13.84 2.05 6.21
N SER A 26 -12.59 1.63 6.44
CA SER A 26 -12.15 1.01 7.70
C SER A 26 -11.69 2.02 8.75
N GLY A 27 -11.51 3.29 8.38
CA GLY A 27 -11.20 4.38 9.30
C GLY A 27 -12.41 4.81 10.16
N PRO A 28 -12.17 5.52 11.28
CA PRO A 28 -10.87 6.01 11.77
C PRO A 28 -10.04 4.93 12.47
N PHE A 29 -8.72 5.07 12.42
CA PHE A 29 -7.78 4.14 13.08
C PHE A 29 -7.35 4.65 14.45
N ALA A 30 -7.23 3.75 15.43
CA ALA A 30 -6.83 4.11 16.79
C ALA A 30 -5.37 4.62 16.88
N ASN A 31 -4.47 4.05 16.07
CA ASN A 31 -3.06 4.41 15.98
C ASN A 31 -2.46 3.84 14.68
N LEU A 32 -1.16 4.08 14.47
CA LEU A 32 -0.43 3.62 13.29
C LEU A 32 -0.41 2.08 13.17
N ASP A 33 -0.18 1.36 14.26
CA ASP A 33 -0.12 -0.11 14.24
C ASP A 33 -1.46 -0.71 13.80
N HIS A 34 -2.57 -0.16 14.33
CA HIS A 34 -3.92 -0.55 13.90
C HIS A 34 -4.15 -0.28 12.40
N ALA A 35 -3.69 0.86 11.88
CA ALA A 35 -3.81 1.16 10.45
C ALA A 35 -2.99 0.19 9.58
N ILE A 36 -1.80 -0.22 10.03
CA ILE A 36 -0.94 -1.19 9.34
C ILE A 36 -1.59 -2.58 9.33
N ASP A 37 -2.14 -3.02 10.46
CA ASP A 37 -2.80 -4.32 10.55
C ASP A 37 -4.05 -4.40 9.67
N VAL A 38 -4.85 -3.33 9.65
CA VAL A 38 -5.99 -3.22 8.73
C VAL A 38 -5.55 -3.20 7.27
N ALA A 39 -4.50 -2.44 6.93
CA ALA A 39 -3.95 -2.41 5.58
C ALA A 39 -3.49 -3.80 5.11
N ARG A 40 -2.83 -4.57 5.99
CA ARG A 40 -2.42 -5.96 5.69
C ARG A 40 -3.62 -6.86 5.42
N ASP A 41 -4.63 -6.82 6.30
CA ASP A 41 -5.85 -7.62 6.12
C ASP A 41 -6.53 -7.30 4.79
N ILE A 42 -6.73 -6.02 4.48
CA ILE A 42 -7.32 -5.58 3.22
C ILE A 42 -6.50 -6.07 2.03
N TRP A 43 -5.19 -5.86 2.05
CA TRP A 43 -4.31 -6.22 0.94
C TRP A 43 -4.34 -7.71 0.59
N PHE A 44 -4.34 -8.57 1.60
CA PHE A 44 -4.29 -10.03 1.40
C PHE A 44 -5.65 -10.69 1.25
N ASN A 45 -6.70 -10.15 1.89
CA ASN A 45 -7.99 -10.82 1.98
C ASN A 45 -9.12 -10.14 1.21
N LYS A 46 -9.00 -8.83 0.88
CA LYS A 46 -10.09 -8.06 0.26
C LYS A 46 -9.75 -7.46 -1.10
N VAL A 47 -8.47 -7.27 -1.41
CA VAL A 47 -8.01 -6.85 -2.74
C VAL A 47 -7.83 -8.09 -3.61
N ASP A 48 -8.50 -8.10 -4.75
CA ASP A 48 -8.42 -9.20 -5.72
C ASP A 48 -7.24 -9.00 -6.70
N VAL A 49 -7.07 -9.96 -7.61
CA VAL A 49 -5.99 -9.93 -8.61
C VAL A 49 -6.04 -8.66 -9.46
N ASN A 50 -7.23 -8.15 -9.81
CA ASN A 50 -7.35 -6.91 -10.56
C ASN A 50 -6.83 -5.72 -9.74
N GLY A 51 -7.21 -5.62 -8.47
CA GLY A 51 -6.70 -4.60 -7.57
C GLY A 51 -5.17 -4.66 -7.38
N TRP A 52 -4.58 -5.85 -7.35
CA TRP A 52 -3.11 -5.99 -7.33
C TRP A 52 -2.46 -5.53 -8.65
N LEU A 53 -3.05 -5.88 -9.80
CA LEU A 53 -2.55 -5.44 -11.10
C LEU A 53 -2.63 -3.93 -11.27
N GLU A 54 -3.69 -3.28 -10.79
CA GLU A 54 -3.81 -1.82 -10.75
C GLU A 54 -2.68 -1.18 -9.93
N ALA A 55 -2.42 -1.71 -8.73
CA ALA A 55 -1.33 -1.22 -7.88
C ALA A 55 0.02 -1.31 -8.60
N PHE A 56 0.33 -2.46 -9.22
CA PHE A 56 1.59 -2.63 -9.93
C PHE A 56 1.72 -1.75 -11.17
N ALA A 57 0.62 -1.56 -11.92
CA ALA A 57 0.61 -0.71 -13.11
C ALA A 57 0.82 0.79 -12.79
N ALA A 58 0.54 1.22 -11.57
CA ALA A 58 0.75 2.60 -11.13
C ALA A 58 2.23 2.94 -10.86
N HIS A 59 3.11 1.93 -10.74
CA HIS A 59 4.53 2.16 -10.49
C HIS A 59 5.31 2.38 -11.80
N PRO A 60 6.26 3.33 -11.81
CA PRO A 60 7.22 3.44 -12.90
C PRO A 60 7.99 2.13 -13.06
N GLN A 61 8.27 1.76 -14.31
CA GLN A 61 9.12 0.61 -14.57
C GLN A 61 10.52 0.84 -13.99
N ILE A 62 11.11 -0.22 -13.43
CA ILE A 62 12.49 -0.17 -12.92
C ILE A 62 13.43 0.33 -14.03
N GLY A 63 14.20 1.38 -13.72
CA GLY A 63 15.12 2.03 -14.66
C GLY A 63 14.51 3.19 -15.46
N GLN A 64 13.18 3.38 -15.42
CA GLN A 64 12.56 4.61 -15.89
C GLN A 64 12.51 5.59 -14.72
N ASN A 65 13.21 6.73 -14.86
CA ASN A 65 13.10 7.81 -13.91
C ASN A 65 11.95 8.73 -14.33
N PRO A 66 10.80 8.74 -13.63
CA PRO A 66 9.74 9.72 -13.90
C PRO A 66 10.17 11.15 -13.52
N SER A 67 11.30 11.34 -12.82
CA SER A 67 11.82 12.67 -12.49
C SER A 67 12.57 13.31 -13.65
N ALA A 68 11.81 13.96 -14.54
CA ALA A 68 12.23 15.22 -15.13
C ALA A 68 11.60 16.44 -14.40
N LYS A 69 10.89 16.27 -13.28
CA LYS A 69 10.42 17.38 -12.43
C LYS A 69 10.45 17.03 -10.94
N HIS A 70 11.43 17.62 -10.27
CA HIS A 70 11.61 17.88 -8.82
C HIS A 70 11.67 16.69 -7.84
N PRO A 71 12.77 16.55 -7.06
CA PRO A 71 12.80 15.70 -5.88
C PRO A 71 12.11 16.41 -4.71
N SER A 72 11.13 15.77 -4.10
CA SER A 72 10.73 16.04 -2.72
C SER A 72 11.00 14.78 -1.89
N ASP A 73 11.56 14.98 -0.69
CA ASP A 73 12.11 13.97 0.21
C ASP A 73 11.13 12.88 0.71
N THR A 74 9.89 12.86 0.21
CA THR A 74 8.84 11.92 0.61
C THR A 74 8.99 10.53 -0.03
N SER A 75 9.70 10.41 -1.17
CA SER A 75 9.84 9.15 -1.92
C SER A 75 10.59 8.05 -1.15
N ALA A 76 11.56 8.43 -0.31
CA ALA A 76 12.36 7.47 0.46
C ALA A 76 11.58 6.79 1.60
N GLN A 77 10.53 7.44 2.13
CA GLN A 77 9.76 6.93 3.27
C GLN A 77 8.67 5.94 2.84
N LEU A 78 8.13 6.09 1.62
CA LEU A 78 7.07 5.22 1.08
C LEU A 78 7.59 3.85 0.60
N SER A 79 8.89 3.72 0.32
CA SER A 79 9.49 2.43 -0.04
C SER A 79 9.50 1.43 1.11
N SER A 80 9.60 1.92 2.35
CA SER A 80 9.65 1.06 3.55
C SER A 80 8.30 0.40 3.84
N LEU A 81 7.18 1.07 3.54
CA LEU A 81 5.84 0.50 3.73
C LEU A 81 5.50 -0.52 2.64
N SER A 82 5.92 -0.25 1.40
CA SER A 82 5.74 -1.15 0.25
C SER A 82 6.49 -2.48 0.47
N LEU A 83 7.67 -2.44 1.08
CA LEU A 83 8.44 -3.64 1.42
C LEU A 83 7.84 -4.41 2.62
N TYR A 84 7.31 -3.72 3.62
CA TYR A 84 6.70 -4.34 4.81
C TYR A 84 5.39 -5.08 4.49
N LEU A 85 4.64 -4.63 3.48
CA LEU A 85 3.46 -5.34 2.97
C LEU A 85 3.84 -6.52 2.07
N TYR A 86 4.99 -6.48 1.40
CA TYR A 86 5.41 -7.51 0.44
C TYR A 86 6.14 -8.72 1.08
N ILE A 87 6.79 -8.57 2.24
CA ILE A 87 7.75 -9.58 2.76
C ILE A 87 7.18 -10.53 3.85
N SER A 88 5.95 -10.37 4.34
CA SER A 88 5.49 -11.08 5.57
C SER A 88 4.38 -12.15 5.49
N PRO A 89 4.24 -12.96 4.42
CA PRO A 89 3.71 -14.32 4.64
C PRO A 89 4.59 -15.46 4.13
N CYS A 90 5.67 -15.19 3.39
CA CYS A 90 6.47 -16.24 2.74
C CYS A 90 7.39 -17.06 3.67
N LYS A 91 7.27 -16.96 5.00
CA LYS A 91 7.97 -17.89 5.92
C LYS A 91 7.16 -19.15 6.23
N SER A 92 5.82 -19.11 6.15
CA SER A 92 4.97 -20.23 6.57
C SER A 92 4.36 -21.06 5.42
N MET A 93 4.52 -20.65 4.16
CA MET A 93 3.97 -21.40 3.02
C MET A 93 4.94 -22.37 2.34
N PHE A 94 6.20 -22.48 2.82
CA PHE A 94 7.25 -23.34 2.22
C PHE A 94 7.82 -24.43 3.16
N HIS A 95 7.10 -24.82 4.22
CA HIS A 95 7.45 -25.99 5.05
C HIS A 95 6.43 -27.14 4.91
N GLY A 96 5.81 -27.27 3.74
CA GLY A 96 4.76 -28.27 3.48
C GLY A 96 4.93 -29.09 2.21
N CYS A 97 6.14 -29.17 1.65
CA CYS A 97 6.53 -30.19 0.68
C CYS A 97 7.69 -31.00 1.24
#